data_AF-A0A8T2CN58-F1
#
_entry.id   AF-A0A8T2CN58-F1
#
_cell.length_a   1.000
_cell.length_b   1.000
_cell.length_c   1.000
_cell.angle_alpha   90.00
_cell.angle_beta   90.00
_cell.angle_gamma   90.00
#
_symmetry.space_group_name_H-M   'P 1'
#
loop_
_entity.id
_entity.type
_entity.pdbx_description
1 polymer ?
#
loop_
_entity_poly.entity_id
_entity_poly.type
_entity_poly.pdbx_seq_one_letter_code
_entity_poly.pdbx_strand_id
1 'polypeptide(L)'
;METAPHVEGNRSSDRVFLHLLLKDGETIRIYLWGNIAASFRERWNKSEVKPTVLLLTTVNPKTIGATVSLSSTSSTRLFFDTDVDETKQFLTW
;
A
#
# COMPACT_ATOMS: atom_id res chain seq x y z
N MET A 1 -19.61 34.10 -12.76
CA MET A 1 -19.73 33.43 -11.46
C MET A 1 -18.78 32.25 -11.50
N GLU A 2 -17.59 32.39 -10.92
CA GLU A 2 -16.67 31.26 -10.74
C GLU A 2 -17.26 30.35 -9.67
N THR A 3 -17.63 29.13 -10.07
CA THR A 3 -17.98 28.08 -9.11
C THR A 3 -16.69 27.60 -8.46
N ALA A 4 -16.61 27.73 -7.13
CA ALA A 4 -15.51 27.18 -6.35
C ALA A 4 -15.34 25.69 -6.64
N PRO A 5 -14.10 25.16 -6.67
CA PRO A 5 -13.87 23.75 -6.94
C PRO A 5 -14.59 22.89 -5.90
N HIS A 6 -15.38 21.94 -6.39
CA HIS A 6 -16.04 20.95 -5.57
C HIS A 6 -14.96 20.09 -4.89
N VAL A 7 -14.81 20.24 -3.57
CA VAL A 7 -13.92 19.37 -2.79
C VAL A 7 -14.69 18.09 -2.51
N GLU A 8 -14.52 17.10 -3.37
CA GLU A 8 -15.01 15.75 -3.16
C GLU A 8 -14.29 15.08 -1.99
N GLY A 9 -15.08 14.50 -1.08
CA GLY A 9 -14.68 13.40 -0.20
C GLY A 9 -13.78 13.76 0.98
N ASN A 10 -14.11 13.21 2.15
CA ASN A 10 -13.24 13.20 3.32
C ASN A 10 -11.94 12.44 2.98
N ARG A 11 -10.88 13.15 2.56
CA ARG A 11 -9.59 12.63 2.06
C ARG A 11 -8.87 11.64 3.00
N SER A 12 -9.35 11.48 4.24
CA SER A 12 -8.85 10.48 5.18
C SER A 12 -9.26 9.04 4.84
N SER A 13 -10.38 8.83 4.11
CA SER A 13 -10.80 7.51 3.62
C SER A 13 -10.03 7.01 2.41
N ASP A 14 -9.15 7.81 1.81
CA ASP A 14 -8.50 7.49 0.53
C ASP A 14 -7.10 6.91 0.67
N ARG A 15 -6.65 6.69 1.91
CA ARG A 15 -5.31 6.18 2.19
C ARG A 15 -5.32 4.90 3.02
N VAL A 16 -4.47 3.95 2.63
CA VAL A 16 -4.10 2.81 3.48
C VAL A 16 -2.68 3.05 3.98
N PHE A 17 -2.46 2.84 5.27
CA PHE A 17 -1.14 2.85 5.87
C PHE A 17 -0.77 1.43 6.29
N LEU A 18 0.40 0.97 5.88
CA LEU A 18 0.92 -0.34 6.24
C LEU A 18 2.28 -0.19 6.91
N HIS A 19 2.50 -1.03 7.91
CA HIS A 19 3.79 -1.27 8.54
C HIS A 19 4.22 -2.67 8.15
N LEU A 20 5.30 -2.79 7.39
CA LEU A 20 5.76 -4.06 6.84
C LEU A 20 7.10 -4.43 7.48
N LEU A 21 7.26 -5.72 7.81
CA LEU A 21 8.51 -6.31 8.27
C LEU A 21 9.27 -6.84 7.04
N LEU A 22 10.51 -6.40 6.88
CA LEU A 22 11.43 -6.91 5.86
C LEU A 22 12.16 -8.15 6.37
N LYS A 23 12.78 -8.89 5.44
CA LYS A 23 13.48 -10.15 5.74
C LYS A 23 14.63 -10.00 6.73
N ASP A 24 15.29 -8.86 6.73
CA ASP A 24 16.40 -8.53 7.64
C ASP A 24 15.92 -8.10 9.04
N GLY A 25 14.61 -8.09 9.28
CA GLY A 25 14.01 -7.67 10.54
C GLY A 25 13.78 -6.16 10.64
N GLU A 26 14.19 -5.38 9.63
CA GLU A 26 13.84 -3.97 9.59
C GLU A 26 12.35 -3.76 9.29
N THR A 27 11.82 -2.62 9.69
CA THR A 27 10.43 -2.28 9.38
C THR A 27 10.31 -1.04 8.54
N ILE A 28 9.42 -1.09 7.56
CA ILE A 28 9.15 0.03 6.66
C ILE A 28 7.69 0.46 6.75
N ARG A 29 7.48 1.75 6.49
CA ARG A 29 6.15 2.37 6.46
C ARG A 29 5.80 2.68 5.02
N ILE A 30 4.60 2.27 4.58
CA ILE A 30 4.11 2.60 3.25
C ILE A 30 2.69 3.16 3.28
N TYR A 31 2.47 4.23 2.52
CA TYR A 31 1.16 4.81 2.28
C TYR A 31 0.67 4.50 0.87
N LEU A 32 -0.47 3.81 0.77
CA LEU A 32 -1.19 3.61 -0.49
C LEU A 32 -2.25 4.69 -0.64
N TRP A 33 -2.44 5.20 -1.85
CA TRP A 33 -3.36 6.30 -2.15
C TRP A 33 -4.31 5.96 -3.30
N GLY A 34 -5.47 6.61 -3.30
CA GLY A 34 -6.42 6.60 -4.42
C GLY A 34 -6.81 5.18 -4.84
N ASN A 35 -6.76 4.90 -6.14
CA ASN A 35 -7.16 3.59 -6.69
C ASN A 35 -6.32 2.44 -6.12
N ILE A 36 -5.05 2.65 -5.81
CA ILE A 36 -4.20 1.60 -5.21
C ILE A 36 -4.70 1.24 -3.81
N ALA A 37 -5.06 2.25 -3.00
CA ALA A 37 -5.65 2.04 -1.67
C ALA A 37 -7.03 1.36 -1.77
N ALA A 38 -7.85 1.76 -2.73
CA ALA A 38 -9.16 1.16 -2.95
C ALA A 38 -9.05 -0.33 -3.33
N SER A 39 -8.21 -0.66 -4.32
CA SER A 39 -7.98 -2.05 -4.74
C SER A 39 -7.40 -2.91 -3.62
N PHE A 40 -6.48 -2.36 -2.82
CA PHE A 40 -5.98 -3.06 -1.63
C PHE A 40 -7.13 -3.41 -0.68
N ARG A 41 -7.97 -2.45 -0.30
CA ARG A 41 -9.08 -2.67 0.65
C ARG A 41 -10.09 -3.67 0.11
N GLU A 42 -10.43 -3.56 -1.17
CA GLU A 42 -11.35 -4.49 -1.80
C GLU A 42 -10.84 -5.92 -1.70
N ARG A 43 -9.58 -6.16 -2.13
CA ARG A 43 -8.96 -7.49 -2.04
C ARG A 43 -8.84 -7.94 -0.59
N TRP A 44 -8.31 -7.10 0.29
CA TRP A 44 -8.14 -7.39 1.72
C TRP A 44 -9.46 -7.79 2.39
N ASN A 45 -10.54 -7.07 2.12
CA ASN A 45 -11.85 -7.35 2.73
C ASN A 45 -12.50 -8.62 2.16
N LYS A 46 -12.29 -8.92 0.87
CA LYS A 46 -12.76 -10.15 0.24
C LYS A 46 -11.99 -11.40 0.68
N SER A 47 -10.75 -11.26 1.16
CA SER A 47 -9.97 -12.41 1.63
C SER A 47 -10.57 -13.01 2.91
N GLU A 48 -10.91 -14.30 2.85
CA GLU A 48 -11.34 -15.10 4.01
C GLU A 48 -10.22 -15.16 5.07
N VAL A 49 -9.00 -15.46 4.63
CA VAL A 49 -7.78 -15.37 5.43
C VAL A 49 -7.03 -14.10 5.02
N LYS A 50 -6.67 -13.26 6.00
CA LYS A 50 -5.96 -12.01 5.67
C LYS A 50 -4.54 -12.32 5.19
N PRO A 51 -4.10 -11.68 4.09
CA PRO A 51 -2.79 -11.94 3.55
C PRO A 51 -1.70 -11.47 4.50
N THR A 52 -0.60 -12.22 4.56
CA THR A 52 0.51 -11.98 5.50
C THR A 52 1.75 -11.46 4.78
N VAL A 53 1.89 -11.75 3.49
CA VAL A 53 3.01 -11.29 2.65
C VAL A 53 2.50 -10.35 1.58
N LEU A 54 3.20 -9.23 1.43
CA LEU A 54 2.96 -8.26 0.38
C LEU A 54 4.23 -8.00 -0.41
N LEU A 55 4.11 -7.97 -1.74
CA LEU A 55 5.09 -7.37 -2.63
C LEU A 55 4.48 -6.14 -3.28
N LEU A 56 5.20 -5.02 -3.17
CA LEU A 56 4.83 -3.76 -3.82
C LEU A 56 5.96 -3.30 -4.74
N THR A 57 5.62 -2.93 -5.98
CA THR A 57 6.57 -2.40 -6.95
C THR A 57 6.32 -0.92 -7.23
N THR A 58 7.35 -0.23 -7.73
CA THR A 58 7.26 1.17 -8.19
C THR A 58 6.68 2.11 -7.13
N VAL A 59 7.31 2.11 -5.96
CA VAL A 59 6.98 2.97 -4.81
C VAL A 59 8.03 4.07 -4.68
N ASN A 60 7.63 5.26 -4.23
CA ASN A 60 8.54 6.39 -4.07
C ASN A 60 8.90 6.60 -2.60
N PRO A 61 10.17 6.83 -2.25
CA PRO A 61 10.53 7.30 -0.93
C PRO A 61 9.98 8.71 -0.70
N LYS A 62 9.48 8.94 0.50
CA LYS A 62 9.02 10.21 1.02
C LYS A 62 9.55 10.41 2.44
N THR A 63 10.35 11.45 2.59
CA THR A 63 10.82 11.90 3.90
C THR A 63 9.83 12.90 4.47
N ILE A 64 9.26 12.59 5.65
CA ILE A 64 8.41 13.51 6.41
C ILE A 64 9.11 13.76 7.74
N GLY A 65 9.69 14.95 7.90
CA GLY A 65 10.57 15.25 9.03
C GLY A 65 11.83 14.37 8.99
N ALA A 66 12.10 13.64 10.07
CA ALA A 66 13.23 12.70 10.16
C ALA A 66 12.86 11.25 9.77
N THR A 67 11.61 10.98 9.40
CA THR A 67 11.17 9.61 9.05
C THR A 67 11.10 9.43 7.54
N VAL A 68 11.80 8.41 7.04
CA VAL A 68 11.64 7.93 5.67
C VAL A 68 10.46 6.95 5.62
N SER A 69 9.53 7.20 4.71
CA SER A 69 8.40 6.32 4.41
C SER A 69 8.33 6.11 2.90
N LEU A 70 7.61 5.09 2.47
CA LEU A 70 7.30 4.86 1.07
C LEU A 70 5.89 5.34 0.76
N SER A 71 5.65 5.72 -0.48
CA SER A 71 4.34 6.11 -0.99
C SER A 71 4.07 5.41 -2.30
N SER A 72 2.84 4.92 -2.50
CA SER A 72 2.42 4.40 -3.80
C SER A 72 2.46 5.51 -4.85
N THR A 73 2.67 5.09 -6.10
CA THR A 73 2.56 5.88 -7.31
C THR A 73 1.38 5.36 -8.14
N SER A 74 1.09 6.01 -9.27
CA SER A 74 0.08 5.52 -10.22
C SER A 74 0.46 4.19 -10.87
N SER A 75 1.74 3.86 -10.94
CA SER A 75 2.27 2.61 -11.51
C SER A 75 2.56 1.54 -10.46
N THR A 76 2.28 1.79 -9.17
CA THR A 76 2.43 0.80 -8.11
C THR A 76 1.58 -0.43 -8.41
N ARG A 77 2.21 -1.61 -8.36
CA ARG A 77 1.53 -2.90 -8.40
C ARG A 77 1.67 -3.59 -7.06
N LEU A 78 0.67 -4.37 -6.69
CA LEU A 78 0.56 -5.00 -5.39
C LEU A 78 0.15 -6.46 -5.55
N PHE A 79 0.93 -7.32 -4.90
CA PHE A 79 0.76 -8.77 -4.93
C PHE A 79 0.69 -9.30 -3.50
N PHE A 80 -0.28 -10.18 -3.22
CA PHE A 80 -0.48 -10.86 -1.94
C PHE A 80 0.02 -12.29 -2.03
N ASP A 81 0.61 -12.79 -0.94
CA ASP A 81 0.82 -14.22 -0.65
C ASP A 81 1.24 -15.07 -1.86
N THR A 82 0.31 -15.70 -2.56
CA THR A 82 0.60 -16.63 -3.65
C THR A 82 0.41 -16.05 -5.05
N ASP A 83 0.20 -14.74 -5.18
CA ASP A 83 -0.03 -14.05 -6.45
C ASP A 83 1.15 -14.23 -7.42
N VAL A 84 2.39 -14.23 -6.92
CA VAL A 84 3.62 -14.41 -7.70
C VAL A 84 4.60 -15.33 -6.96
N ASP A 85 5.63 -15.82 -7.65
CA ASP A 85 6.54 -16.80 -7.07
C ASP A 85 7.41 -16.21 -5.95
N GLU A 86 7.75 -14.93 -6.03
CA GLU A 86 8.51 -14.23 -5.00
C GLU A 86 7.74 -14.15 -3.67
N THR A 87 6.44 -13.88 -3.71
CA THR A 87 5.61 -13.81 -2.50
C THR A 87 5.37 -15.22 -1.92
N LYS A 88 5.25 -16.27 -2.75
CA LYS A 88 5.21 -17.68 -2.29
C LYS A 88 6.50 -18.07 -1.58
N GLN A 89 7.64 -17.71 -2.16
CA GLN A 89 8.93 -18.02 -1.58
C GLN A 89 9.09 -17.33 -0.22
N PHE A 90 8.65 -16.08 -0.09
CA PHE A 90 8.73 -15.34 1.17
C PHE A 90 7.85 -15.96 2.27
N LEU A 91 6.70 -16.56 1.94
CA LEU A 91 5.85 -17.26 2.92
C LEU A 91 6.53 -18.48 3.57
N THR A 92 7.51 -19.08 2.89
CA THR A 92 8.24 -20.27 3.38
C THR A 92 9.50 -19.95 4.17
N TRP A 93 9.82 -18.66 4.32
CA TRP A 93 10.93 -18.19 5.12
C TRP A 93 10.53 -18.10 6.60
#